data_AF-A0A942HHH1-F1
#
_entry.id   AF-A0A942HHH1-F1
#
_cell.length_a   1.000
_cell.length_b   1.000
_cell.length_c   1.000
_cell.angle_alpha   90.00
_cell.angle_beta   90.00
_cell.angle_gamma   90.00
#
_symmetry.space_group_name_H-M   'P 1'
#
loop_
_entity.id
_entity.type
_entity.pdbx_description
1 polymer ?
#
loop_
_entity_poly.entity_id
_entity_poly.type
_entity_poly.pdbx_seq_one_letter_code
_entity_poly.pdbx_strand_id
1 'polypeptide(L)'
;MSLGRQKSEAERPASESGPYKTIASGTAKPKNEEQNANLKIGHYTGPYEDWSGYRTVNAPATIPARAAPKDPDHWQPLVYVDSTGGLMTQRFAAAQWCFVTPFALKSGEELRGILGKGPAKYGSAEYEEQARELIDISAGLTDRQKAISEYWADGPGTEQPPGHWLRLAEFVSARDHQSLDNDVKMYFALSNAMLDAGIAAWDAKRTFDSVRPVTAISFLYRGKKIRAWGGPGKGTGEMDGSQWLPYQPGTFPTPAFPDFVSGHSTYSAAAARILELWTGSEQFGASATIAKGSSKIEPGITPREEIELRWGTFGEAANEAGMSRRYGGIHFERADLMGRKLGRATAEKAWLRAQRYFDGH
;
A
#
# COMPACT_ATOMS: atom_id res chain seq x y z
N MET A 1 -22.50 26.49 -15.21
CA MET A 1 -23.79 25.85 -15.54
C MET A 1 -23.95 24.64 -14.63
N SER A 2 -25.02 24.60 -13.84
CA SER A 2 -25.28 23.56 -12.85
C SER A 2 -25.71 22.26 -13.53
N LEU A 3 -24.96 21.17 -13.37
CA LEU A 3 -25.43 19.83 -13.75
C LEU A 3 -26.20 19.24 -12.56
N GLY A 4 -27.46 19.65 -12.45
CA GLY A 4 -28.42 19.03 -11.54
C GLY A 4 -28.78 17.62 -12.04
N ARG A 5 -28.34 16.58 -11.31
CA ARG A 5 -28.98 15.26 -11.37
C ARG A 5 -29.87 15.09 -10.13
N GLN A 6 -31.11 15.55 -10.21
CA GLN A 6 -32.18 14.99 -9.38
C GLN A 6 -32.62 13.66 -9.99
N LYS A 7 -32.75 12.64 -9.14
CA LYS A 7 -33.34 11.34 -9.48
C LYS A 7 -34.86 11.43 -9.38
N SER A 8 -35.56 11.09 -10.45
CA SER A 8 -36.87 10.41 -10.38
C SER A 8 -36.86 9.27 -11.39
N GLU A 9 -37.49 8.16 -11.04
CA GLU A 9 -37.28 6.83 -11.60
C GLU A 9 -38.27 6.45 -12.72
N ALA A 10 -39.02 7.42 -13.24
CA ALA A 10 -39.94 7.23 -14.35
C ALA A 10 -39.56 8.21 -15.46
N GLU A 11 -39.52 7.71 -16.71
CA GLU A 11 -39.23 8.45 -17.95
C GLU A 11 -37.74 8.63 -18.32
N ARG A 12 -37.11 7.54 -18.77
CA ARG A 12 -36.05 7.62 -19.78
C ARG A 12 -36.32 6.63 -20.92
N PRO A 13 -36.12 7.01 -22.20
CA PRO A 13 -36.29 6.11 -23.33
C PRO A 13 -35.32 4.92 -23.25
N ALA A 14 -35.78 3.76 -23.70
CA ALA A 14 -35.19 2.45 -23.46
C ALA A 14 -33.85 2.18 -24.19
N SER A 15 -33.35 3.07 -25.05
CA SER A 15 -32.18 2.79 -25.90
C SER A 15 -30.80 3.07 -25.25
N GLU A 16 -30.69 3.95 -24.25
CA GLU A 16 -29.41 4.25 -23.59
C GLU A 16 -29.27 3.69 -22.18
N SER A 17 -30.36 3.22 -21.56
CA SER A 17 -30.33 2.70 -20.18
C SER A 17 -30.25 1.17 -20.07
N GLY A 18 -30.55 0.45 -21.16
CA GLY A 18 -30.60 -1.01 -21.21
C GLY A 18 -29.25 -1.72 -21.04
N PRO A 19 -28.20 -1.41 -21.83
CA PRO A 19 -26.93 -2.14 -21.73
C PRO A 19 -26.18 -1.81 -20.43
N TYR A 20 -26.17 -0.55 -19.98
CA TYR A 20 -25.44 -0.16 -18.77
C TYR A 20 -26.02 -0.75 -17.47
N LYS A 21 -27.36 -0.83 -17.34
CA LYS A 21 -27.99 -1.51 -16.19
C LYS A 21 -27.76 -3.03 -16.23
N THR A 22 -27.73 -3.62 -17.41
CA THR A 22 -27.51 -5.08 -17.59
C THR A 22 -26.04 -5.46 -17.35
N ILE A 23 -25.09 -4.61 -17.75
CA ILE A 23 -23.66 -4.80 -17.47
C ILE A 23 -23.40 -4.61 -15.98
N ALA A 24 -23.90 -3.54 -15.35
CA ALA A 24 -23.71 -3.32 -13.91
C ALA A 24 -24.37 -4.42 -13.04
N SER A 25 -25.50 -4.99 -13.48
CA SER A 25 -26.14 -6.12 -12.79
C SER A 25 -25.56 -7.49 -13.16
N GLY A 26 -24.94 -7.62 -14.33
CA GLY A 26 -24.21 -8.80 -14.79
C GLY A 26 -22.81 -8.91 -14.17
N THR A 27 -22.12 -7.79 -13.94
CA THR A 27 -20.90 -7.72 -13.12
C THR A 27 -21.20 -7.83 -11.62
N ALA A 28 -22.39 -7.41 -11.17
CA ALA A 28 -22.85 -7.59 -9.79
C ALA A 28 -23.49 -8.96 -9.49
N LYS A 29 -23.65 -9.84 -10.49
CA LYS A 29 -24.04 -11.25 -10.29
C LYS A 29 -22.88 -12.20 -10.65
N PRO A 30 -21.81 -12.26 -9.85
CA PRO A 30 -20.91 -13.39 -9.94
C PRO A 30 -21.61 -14.61 -9.36
N LYS A 31 -21.63 -15.71 -10.12
CA LYS A 31 -21.92 -17.05 -9.60
C LYS A 31 -20.87 -17.35 -8.52
N ASN A 32 -21.27 -17.31 -7.25
CA ASN A 32 -20.55 -17.85 -6.08
C ASN A 32 -19.15 -17.26 -5.73
N GLU A 33 -18.78 -16.07 -6.21
CA GLU A 33 -17.52 -15.41 -5.80
C GLU A 33 -17.76 -14.23 -4.85
N GLU A 34 -18.53 -14.47 -3.80
CA GLU A 34 -18.82 -13.48 -2.77
C GLU A 34 -17.64 -13.36 -1.78
N GLN A 35 -16.62 -12.60 -2.18
CA GLN A 35 -15.38 -12.36 -1.43
C GLN A 35 -15.55 -11.30 -0.33
N ASN A 36 -16.50 -11.57 0.57
CA ASN A 36 -16.74 -10.89 1.85
C ASN A 36 -17.00 -9.37 1.84
N ALA A 37 -17.20 -8.72 0.69
CA ALA A 37 -17.68 -7.34 0.68
C ALA A 37 -19.12 -7.22 1.27
N ASN A 38 -19.93 -8.29 1.20
CA ASN A 38 -21.34 -8.27 1.61
C ASN A 38 -21.89 -9.55 2.28
N LEU A 39 -21.07 -10.52 2.71
CA LEU A 39 -21.58 -11.80 3.26
C LEU A 39 -21.24 -12.08 4.73
N LYS A 40 -22.22 -12.69 5.41
CA LYS A 40 -21.99 -13.62 6.53
C LYS A 40 -21.70 -15.00 5.96
N ILE A 41 -20.43 -15.37 5.79
CA ILE A 41 -20.06 -16.76 5.51
C ILE A 41 -19.96 -17.47 6.87
N GLY A 42 -20.77 -18.49 7.14
CA GLY A 42 -20.71 -19.24 8.41
C GLY A 42 -20.93 -18.37 9.67
N HIS A 43 -20.05 -18.51 10.67
CA HIS A 43 -20.10 -17.75 11.94
C HIS A 43 -19.49 -16.34 11.85
N TYR A 44 -19.01 -15.91 10.68
CA TYR A 44 -18.42 -14.59 10.48
C TYR A 44 -19.53 -13.54 10.29
N THR A 45 -19.43 -12.44 11.01
CA THR A 45 -20.54 -11.51 11.26
C THR A 45 -20.41 -10.17 10.55
N GLY A 46 -19.26 -9.84 9.94
CA GLY A 46 -19.03 -8.55 9.28
C GLY A 46 -18.33 -8.62 7.92
N PRO A 47 -18.51 -7.59 7.06
CA PRO A 47 -17.80 -7.49 5.80
C PRO A 47 -16.28 -7.43 6.03
N TYR A 48 -15.52 -8.09 5.16
CA TYR A 48 -14.05 -8.20 5.20
C TYR A 48 -13.47 -8.91 6.44
N GLU A 49 -14.29 -9.59 7.24
CA GLU A 49 -13.81 -10.42 8.35
C GLU A 49 -12.93 -11.58 7.85
N ASP A 50 -11.84 -11.86 8.57
CA ASP A 50 -10.93 -12.96 8.24
C ASP A 50 -11.53 -14.31 8.61
N TRP A 51 -11.80 -15.12 7.58
CA TRP A 51 -12.26 -16.49 7.69
C TRP A 51 -11.14 -17.52 7.49
N SER A 52 -9.92 -17.08 7.15
CA SER A 52 -8.80 -17.97 6.83
C SER A 52 -8.15 -18.59 8.07
N GLY A 53 -8.56 -18.17 9.26
CA GLY A 53 -8.04 -18.68 10.54
C GLY A 53 -6.62 -18.23 10.85
N TYR A 54 -6.16 -17.11 10.29
CA TYR A 54 -4.82 -16.59 10.58
C TYR A 54 -4.66 -16.31 12.08
N ARG A 55 -3.50 -16.69 12.62
CA ARG A 55 -3.14 -16.46 14.03
C ARG A 55 -1.70 -16.00 14.11
N THR A 56 -1.45 -15.02 14.95
CA THR A 56 -0.13 -14.44 15.15
C THR A 56 0.68 -15.33 16.10
N VAL A 57 1.97 -15.52 15.81
CA VAL A 57 2.89 -16.21 16.73
C VAL A 57 3.20 -15.35 17.94
N ASN A 58 3.29 -14.04 17.73
CA ASN A 58 3.60 -13.05 18.76
C ASN A 58 2.34 -12.50 19.42
N ALA A 59 2.41 -12.30 20.74
CA ALA A 59 1.39 -11.58 21.49
C ALA A 59 1.48 -10.07 21.21
N PRO A 60 0.35 -9.33 21.29
CA PRO A 60 0.36 -7.90 21.04
C PRO A 60 1.29 -7.11 21.98
N ALA A 61 1.89 -6.03 21.47
CA ALA A 61 2.73 -5.11 22.25
C ALA A 61 2.23 -3.66 22.18
N THR A 62 2.26 -2.95 23.30
CA THR A 62 1.98 -1.50 23.34
C THR A 62 3.12 -0.69 22.73
N ILE A 63 2.81 0.39 22.02
CA ILE A 63 3.81 1.30 21.43
C ILE A 63 4.39 2.32 22.45
N PRO A 64 5.70 2.67 22.40
CA PRO A 64 6.78 2.02 21.62
C PRO A 64 6.89 0.54 22.01
N ALA A 65 7.11 -0.39 21.07
CA ALA A 65 6.91 -1.84 21.24
C ALA A 65 7.61 -2.41 22.50
N ARG A 66 6.93 -2.35 23.65
CA ARG A 66 7.57 -2.51 24.97
C ARG A 66 7.91 -3.96 25.26
N ALA A 67 7.05 -4.88 24.83
CA ALA A 67 7.23 -6.31 24.99
C ALA A 67 8.04 -6.89 23.83
N ALA A 68 9.10 -7.64 24.15
CA ALA A 68 9.86 -8.36 23.13
C ALA A 68 8.96 -9.39 22.43
N PRO A 69 9.09 -9.57 21.10
CA PRO A 69 8.40 -10.65 20.41
C PRO A 69 8.91 -12.01 20.92
N LYS A 70 8.02 -13.01 20.90
CA LYS A 70 8.40 -14.41 21.17
C LYS A 70 9.29 -14.94 20.04
N ASP A 71 8.96 -14.56 18.81
CA ASP A 71 9.69 -14.92 17.61
C ASP A 71 10.02 -13.64 16.82
N PRO A 72 11.30 -13.23 16.73
CA PRO A 72 11.70 -11.98 16.10
C PRO A 72 11.54 -11.98 14.58
N ASP A 73 11.29 -13.12 13.94
CA ASP A 73 11.03 -13.19 12.50
C ASP A 73 9.57 -12.94 12.13
N HIS A 74 8.67 -12.99 13.11
CA HIS A 74 7.22 -12.97 12.87
C HIS A 74 6.55 -11.65 13.24
N TRP A 75 5.44 -11.34 12.58
CA TRP A 75 4.68 -10.11 12.84
C TRP A 75 4.16 -10.09 14.27
N GLN A 76 4.29 -8.92 14.91
CA GLN A 76 3.77 -8.67 16.24
C GLN A 76 2.68 -7.59 16.14
N PRO A 77 1.42 -7.92 16.46
CA PRO A 77 0.37 -6.92 16.54
C PRO A 77 0.71 -5.84 17.56
N LEU A 78 0.26 -4.61 17.28
CA LEU A 78 0.47 -3.50 18.21
C LEU A 78 -0.82 -3.06 18.86
N VAL A 79 -0.66 -2.50 20.06
CA VAL A 79 -1.71 -1.82 20.81
C VAL A 79 -1.36 -0.34 20.91
N TYR A 80 -2.27 0.53 20.47
CA TYR A 80 -2.09 1.99 20.48
C TYR A 80 -3.44 2.71 20.61
N VAL A 81 -3.39 4.00 20.93
CA VAL A 81 -4.58 4.87 20.97
C VAL A 81 -4.81 5.40 19.55
N ASP A 82 -5.97 5.14 18.96
CA ASP A 82 -6.30 5.60 17.61
C ASP A 82 -6.76 7.07 17.60
N SER A 83 -7.14 7.58 16.42
CA SER A 83 -7.60 8.97 16.26
C SER A 83 -8.92 9.30 16.97
N THR A 84 -9.67 8.30 17.42
CA THR A 84 -10.90 8.47 18.20
C THR A 84 -10.63 8.53 19.70
N GLY A 85 -9.38 8.30 20.13
CA GLY A 85 -9.02 8.12 21.53
C GLY A 85 -9.26 6.69 22.06
N GLY A 86 -9.71 5.78 21.20
CA GLY A 86 -9.95 4.39 21.54
C GLY A 86 -8.66 3.56 21.55
N LEU A 87 -8.59 2.56 22.44
CA LEU A 87 -7.50 1.60 22.44
C LEU A 87 -7.72 0.58 21.30
N MET A 88 -6.86 0.62 20.30
CA MET A 88 -6.86 -0.29 19.15
C MET A 88 -5.82 -1.38 19.35
N THR A 89 -6.23 -2.65 19.16
CA THR A 89 -5.30 -3.77 19.00
C THR A 89 -5.34 -4.25 17.58
N GLN A 90 -4.19 -4.25 16.91
CA GLN A 90 -4.10 -4.69 15.53
C GLN A 90 -4.52 -6.15 15.35
N ARG A 91 -5.16 -6.42 14.22
CA ARG A 91 -5.36 -7.74 13.64
C ARG A 91 -4.89 -7.66 12.20
N PHE A 92 -4.50 -8.78 11.59
CA PHE A 92 -4.08 -8.78 10.19
C PHE A 92 -5.26 -8.36 9.32
N ALA A 93 -5.22 -7.12 8.84
CA ALA A 93 -6.25 -6.55 7.98
C ALA A 93 -6.39 -7.38 6.70
N ALA A 94 -7.58 -7.94 6.50
CA ALA A 94 -7.94 -8.78 5.37
C ALA A 94 -6.96 -9.94 5.10
N ALA A 95 -6.55 -10.69 6.13
CA ALA A 95 -5.62 -11.82 5.96
C ALA A 95 -6.07 -12.84 4.87
N GLN A 96 -7.38 -12.98 4.66
CA GLN A 96 -7.99 -13.80 3.63
C GLN A 96 -7.83 -13.27 2.19
N TRP A 97 -7.35 -12.04 1.99
CA TRP A 97 -7.30 -11.40 0.65
C TRP A 97 -6.47 -12.17 -0.36
N CYS A 98 -5.50 -12.98 0.09
CA CYS A 98 -4.74 -13.88 -0.77
C CYS A 98 -5.59 -14.97 -1.47
N PHE A 99 -6.81 -15.21 -1.02
CA PHE A 99 -7.75 -16.19 -1.58
C PHE A 99 -8.82 -15.56 -2.50
N VAL A 100 -8.77 -14.24 -2.71
CA VAL A 100 -9.59 -13.57 -3.72
C VAL A 100 -9.23 -14.12 -5.11
N THR A 101 -10.24 -14.44 -5.90
CA THR A 101 -10.11 -14.81 -7.33
C THR A 101 -9.40 -13.67 -8.06
N PRO A 102 -8.22 -13.91 -8.63
CA PRO A 102 -7.52 -12.90 -9.41
C PRO A 102 -8.14 -12.71 -10.80
N PHE A 103 -7.85 -11.58 -11.43
CA PHE A 103 -8.24 -11.29 -12.80
C PHE A 103 -7.37 -12.05 -13.83
N ALA A 104 -6.06 -12.04 -13.65
CA ALA A 104 -5.08 -12.60 -14.57
C ALA A 104 -4.19 -13.67 -13.95
N LEU A 105 -3.91 -13.59 -12.64
CA LEU A 105 -3.21 -14.66 -11.93
C LEU A 105 -4.09 -15.91 -11.76
N LYS A 106 -3.46 -17.08 -11.67
CA LYS A 106 -4.11 -18.37 -11.34
C LYS A 106 -4.51 -18.44 -9.87
N SER A 107 -3.72 -17.82 -9.00
CA SER A 107 -3.90 -17.73 -7.55
C SER A 107 -2.94 -16.68 -6.98
N GLY A 108 -3.14 -16.27 -5.73
CA GLY A 108 -2.22 -15.34 -5.06
C GLY A 108 -0.78 -15.82 -4.99
N GLU A 109 -0.57 -17.14 -4.98
CA GLU A 109 0.77 -17.73 -4.85
C GLU A 109 1.52 -17.92 -6.17
N GLU A 110 0.88 -17.71 -7.32
CA GLU A 110 1.48 -18.00 -8.63
C GLU A 110 2.87 -17.37 -8.80
N LEU A 111 3.03 -16.13 -8.30
CA LEU A 111 4.28 -15.38 -8.42
C LEU A 111 5.16 -15.46 -7.16
N ARG A 112 4.77 -16.18 -6.11
CA ARG A 112 5.53 -16.25 -4.85
C ARG A 112 6.98 -16.71 -5.07
N GLY A 113 7.20 -17.62 -6.01
CA GLY A 113 8.54 -18.15 -6.35
C GLY A 113 9.57 -17.08 -6.75
N ILE A 114 9.14 -15.94 -7.32
CA ILE A 114 10.07 -14.87 -7.74
C ILE A 114 10.64 -14.08 -6.56
N LEU A 115 10.08 -14.25 -5.37
CA LEU A 115 10.50 -13.62 -4.11
C LEU A 115 11.71 -14.33 -3.48
N GLY A 116 12.15 -15.44 -4.06
CA GLY A 116 13.34 -16.18 -3.64
C GLY A 116 13.26 -16.63 -2.19
N LYS A 117 14.25 -16.26 -1.37
CA LYS A 117 14.35 -16.70 0.03
C LYS A 117 13.33 -16.03 0.99
N GLY A 118 12.46 -15.14 0.50
CA GLY A 118 11.56 -14.38 1.37
C GLY A 118 12.27 -13.25 2.12
N PRO A 119 11.79 -12.80 3.29
CA PRO A 119 12.40 -11.72 4.08
C PRO A 119 13.77 -12.11 4.66
N ALA A 120 14.58 -11.11 5.03
CA ALA A 120 15.74 -11.35 5.88
C ALA A 120 15.32 -11.92 7.24
N LYS A 121 16.14 -12.80 7.81
CA LYS A 121 15.81 -13.51 9.07
C LYS A 121 16.76 -13.10 10.19
N TYR A 122 16.26 -13.09 11.42
CA TYR A 122 17.01 -12.78 12.62
C TYR A 122 18.27 -13.65 12.72
N GLY A 123 19.38 -13.03 13.12
CA GLY A 123 20.71 -13.64 13.14
C GLY A 123 21.48 -13.57 11.80
N SER A 124 20.85 -13.10 10.72
CA SER A 124 21.57 -12.78 9.47
C SER A 124 22.10 -11.35 9.45
N ALA A 125 23.23 -11.14 8.77
CA ALA A 125 23.80 -9.80 8.59
C ALA A 125 22.83 -8.84 7.88
N GLU A 126 22.07 -9.35 6.90
CA GLU A 126 21.10 -8.58 6.15
C GLU A 126 19.96 -8.05 7.06
N TYR A 127 19.50 -8.83 8.03
CA TYR A 127 18.46 -8.40 8.98
C TYR A 127 18.94 -7.24 9.87
N GLU A 128 20.18 -7.31 10.36
CA GLU A 128 20.77 -6.23 11.16
C GLU A 128 21.07 -4.98 10.35
N GLU A 129 21.55 -5.15 9.11
CA GLU A 129 21.86 -4.04 8.21
C GLU A 129 20.62 -3.24 7.82
N GLN A 130 19.52 -3.92 7.48
CA GLN A 130 18.25 -3.27 7.15
C GLN A 130 17.64 -2.51 8.33
N ALA A 131 17.81 -3.01 9.56
CA ALA A 131 17.38 -2.32 10.77
C ALA A 131 18.24 -1.07 11.04
N ARG A 132 19.56 -1.17 10.90
CA ARG A 132 20.49 -0.06 11.05
C ARG A 132 20.21 1.04 10.02
N GLU A 133 19.98 0.65 8.77
CA GLU A 133 19.68 1.58 7.70
C GLU A 133 18.42 2.41 8.00
N LEU A 134 17.36 1.79 8.53
CA LEU A 134 16.16 2.55 8.91
C LEU A 134 16.39 3.50 10.09
N ILE A 135 17.28 3.16 11.02
CA ILE A 135 17.73 4.09 12.06
C ILE A 135 18.48 5.27 11.43
N ASP A 136 19.39 5.01 10.50
CA ASP A 136 20.17 6.05 9.81
C ASP A 136 19.28 6.97 8.96
N ILE A 137 18.32 6.40 8.22
CA ILE A 137 17.28 7.15 7.51
C ILE A 137 16.49 8.01 8.48
N SER A 138 16.01 7.43 9.59
CA SER A 138 15.26 8.15 10.63
C SER A 138 16.05 9.33 11.21
N ALA A 139 17.35 9.15 11.44
CA ALA A 139 18.24 10.20 11.93
C ALA A 139 18.47 11.33 10.92
N GLY A 140 18.44 11.00 9.62
CA GLY A 140 18.71 11.88 8.50
C GLY A 140 17.47 12.47 7.81
N LEU A 141 16.26 12.25 8.34
CA LEU A 141 15.01 12.67 7.67
C LEU A 141 14.99 14.18 7.37
N THR A 142 14.99 14.49 6.08
CA THR A 142 14.80 15.85 5.57
C THR A 142 13.31 16.19 5.40
N ASP A 143 12.98 17.48 5.30
CA ASP A 143 11.62 17.94 5.00
C ASP A 143 11.08 17.33 3.69
N ARG A 144 11.93 17.16 2.67
CA ARG A 144 11.57 16.49 1.41
C ARG A 144 11.25 15.01 1.63
N GLN A 145 12.05 14.28 2.39
CA GLN A 145 11.81 12.85 2.64
C GLN A 145 10.55 12.61 3.48
N LYS A 146 10.28 13.49 4.45
CA LYS A 146 9.02 13.51 5.21
C LYS A 146 7.82 13.80 4.31
N ALA A 147 7.93 14.82 3.46
CA ALA A 147 6.91 15.14 2.46
C ALA A 147 6.65 13.98 1.49
N ILE A 148 7.70 13.30 1.00
CA ILE A 148 7.58 12.09 0.18
C ILE A 148 6.87 10.98 0.95
N SER A 149 7.25 10.74 2.21
CA SER A 149 6.62 9.74 3.08
C SER A 149 5.12 9.98 3.22
N GLU A 150 4.70 11.22 3.42
CA GLU A 150 3.29 11.56 3.59
C GLU A 150 2.51 11.63 2.28
N TYR A 151 3.12 12.13 1.20
CA TYR A 151 2.49 12.22 -0.12
C TYR A 151 2.06 10.85 -0.62
N TRP A 152 2.95 9.85 -0.55
CA TRP A 152 2.68 8.48 -0.99
C TRP A 152 1.98 7.62 0.07
N ALA A 153 1.74 8.14 1.27
CA ALA A 153 1.03 7.38 2.31
C ALA A 153 -0.47 7.41 2.16
N ASP A 154 -1.03 8.41 1.49
CA ASP A 154 -2.48 8.62 1.35
C ASP A 154 -3.17 8.42 2.71
N GLY A 155 -3.16 9.47 3.56
CA GLY A 155 -3.62 9.36 4.96
C GLY A 155 -5.03 8.75 5.16
N PRO A 156 -5.45 8.44 6.40
CA PRO A 156 -6.75 7.81 6.66
C PRO A 156 -7.93 8.52 5.97
N GLY A 157 -8.77 7.77 5.24
CA GLY A 157 -9.94 8.31 4.51
C GLY A 157 -9.68 8.76 3.07
N THR A 158 -8.49 8.49 2.53
CA THR A 158 -8.12 8.76 1.12
C THR A 158 -8.31 7.53 0.23
N GLU A 159 -8.03 7.70 -1.06
CA GLU A 159 -8.14 6.68 -2.11
C GLU A 159 -7.18 5.47 -1.95
N GLN A 160 -6.27 5.49 -0.96
CA GLN A 160 -5.19 4.51 -0.75
C GLN A 160 -4.28 4.36 -2.00
N PRO A 161 -3.16 3.62 -1.94
CA PRO A 161 -2.20 3.61 -3.06
C PRO A 161 -2.82 3.24 -4.42
N PRO A 162 -3.73 2.26 -4.52
CA PRO A 162 -4.36 1.96 -5.80
C PRO A 162 -5.10 3.17 -6.37
N GLY A 163 -5.87 3.88 -5.56
CA GLY A 163 -6.63 5.02 -6.03
C GLY A 163 -5.80 6.28 -6.29
N HIS A 164 -4.66 6.46 -5.60
CA HIS A 164 -3.67 7.49 -5.98
C HIS A 164 -3.16 7.27 -7.41
N TRP A 165 -2.83 6.03 -7.77
CA TRP A 165 -2.44 5.70 -9.14
C TRP A 165 -3.58 5.89 -10.16
N LEU A 166 -4.85 5.76 -9.75
CA LEU A 166 -5.99 6.12 -10.61
C LEU A 166 -6.08 7.63 -10.88
N ARG A 167 -5.68 8.48 -9.92
CA ARG A 167 -5.53 9.93 -10.12
C ARG A 167 -4.35 10.26 -11.04
N LEU A 168 -3.25 9.54 -10.91
CA LEU A 168 -2.12 9.70 -11.82
C LEU A 168 -2.49 9.27 -13.25
N ALA A 169 -3.34 8.25 -13.42
CA ALA A 169 -3.89 7.88 -14.71
C ALA A 169 -4.83 8.95 -15.30
N GLU A 170 -5.58 9.67 -14.45
CA GLU A 170 -6.39 10.82 -14.88
C GLU A 170 -5.50 11.91 -15.50
N PHE A 171 -4.34 12.17 -14.88
CA PHE A 171 -3.33 13.07 -15.44
C PHE A 171 -2.78 12.56 -16.79
N VAL A 172 -2.46 11.26 -16.91
CA VAL A 172 -1.98 10.66 -18.18
C VAL A 172 -3.04 10.79 -19.28
N SER A 173 -4.30 10.50 -18.97
CA SER A 173 -5.42 10.68 -19.89
C SER A 173 -5.49 12.11 -20.44
N ALA A 174 -5.45 13.10 -19.54
CA ALA A 174 -5.50 14.50 -19.91
C ALA A 174 -4.28 14.94 -20.73
N ARG A 175 -3.07 14.51 -20.33
CA ARG A 175 -1.80 14.80 -21.02
C ARG A 175 -1.79 14.27 -22.45
N ASP A 176 -2.30 13.06 -22.65
CA ASP A 176 -2.24 12.34 -23.93
C ASP A 176 -3.51 12.52 -24.77
N HIS A 177 -4.46 13.34 -24.31
CA HIS A 177 -5.75 13.58 -24.96
C HIS A 177 -6.53 12.29 -25.27
N GLN A 178 -6.59 11.37 -24.31
CA GLN A 178 -7.27 10.09 -24.48
C GLN A 178 -8.77 10.28 -24.72
N SER A 179 -9.35 9.37 -25.51
CA SER A 179 -10.80 9.25 -25.66
C SER A 179 -11.40 8.50 -24.47
N LEU A 180 -12.72 8.62 -24.29
CA LEU A 180 -13.44 7.83 -23.28
C LEU A 180 -13.22 6.32 -23.45
N ASP A 181 -13.20 5.82 -24.69
CA ASP A 181 -13.00 4.39 -24.97
C ASP A 181 -11.60 3.93 -24.52
N ASN A 182 -10.60 4.77 -24.73
CA ASN A 182 -9.25 4.52 -24.28
C ASN A 182 -9.14 4.61 -22.76
N ASP A 183 -9.79 5.58 -22.13
CA ASP A 183 -9.81 5.69 -20.67
C ASP A 183 -10.42 4.46 -20.03
N VAL A 184 -11.58 3.98 -20.52
CA VAL A 184 -12.23 2.78 -20.01
C VAL A 184 -11.27 1.58 -20.06
N LYS A 185 -10.55 1.40 -21.16
CA LYS A 185 -9.57 0.32 -21.32
C LYS A 185 -8.33 0.51 -20.42
N MET A 186 -7.80 1.72 -20.32
CA MET A 186 -6.67 2.05 -19.46
C MET A 186 -7.00 1.76 -17.99
N TYR A 187 -8.13 2.30 -17.50
CA TYR A 187 -8.60 2.06 -16.13
C TYR A 187 -8.89 0.57 -15.89
N PHE A 188 -9.45 -0.14 -16.88
CA PHE A 188 -9.68 -1.58 -16.78
C PHE A 188 -8.37 -2.36 -16.59
N ALA A 189 -7.35 -2.11 -17.41
CA ALA A 189 -6.05 -2.77 -17.26
C ALA A 189 -5.37 -2.40 -15.92
N LEU A 190 -5.40 -1.10 -15.57
CA LEU A 190 -4.73 -0.56 -14.40
C LEU A 190 -5.34 -1.08 -13.09
N SER A 191 -6.66 -0.97 -12.93
CA SER A 191 -7.35 -1.43 -11.72
C SER A 191 -7.22 -2.94 -11.52
N ASN A 192 -7.33 -3.74 -12.59
CA ASN A 192 -7.18 -5.19 -12.49
C ASN A 192 -5.73 -5.61 -12.16
N ALA A 193 -4.73 -4.93 -12.72
CA ALA A 193 -3.33 -5.18 -12.36
C ALA A 193 -3.06 -4.87 -10.88
N MET A 194 -3.62 -3.78 -10.36
CA MET A 194 -3.49 -3.45 -8.94
C MET A 194 -4.27 -4.40 -8.04
N LEU A 195 -5.44 -4.89 -8.46
CA LEU A 195 -6.18 -5.95 -7.75
C LEU A 195 -5.30 -7.19 -7.57
N ASP A 196 -4.77 -7.74 -8.67
CA ASP A 196 -3.92 -8.92 -8.65
C ASP A 196 -2.63 -8.69 -7.86
N ALA A 197 -2.07 -7.48 -7.94
CA ALA A 197 -0.89 -7.08 -7.16
C ALA A 197 -1.18 -7.14 -5.66
N GLY A 198 -2.37 -6.70 -5.24
CA GLY A 198 -2.83 -6.82 -3.86
C GLY A 198 -2.97 -8.27 -3.41
N ILE A 199 -3.57 -9.12 -4.24
CA ILE A 199 -3.76 -10.55 -3.94
C ILE A 199 -2.39 -11.23 -3.75
N ALA A 200 -1.45 -11.01 -4.67
CA ALA A 200 -0.10 -11.56 -4.59
C ALA A 200 0.70 -11.00 -3.40
N ALA A 201 0.56 -9.71 -3.08
CA ALA A 201 1.21 -9.11 -1.93
C ALA A 201 0.68 -9.69 -0.60
N TRP A 202 -0.65 -9.88 -0.48
CA TRP A 202 -1.24 -10.49 0.71
C TRP A 202 -0.88 -11.97 0.84
N ASP A 203 -0.72 -12.69 -0.27
CA ASP A 203 -0.20 -14.05 -0.27
C ASP A 203 1.21 -14.12 0.34
N ALA A 204 2.12 -13.25 -0.12
CA ALA A 204 3.46 -13.15 0.43
C ALA A 204 3.43 -12.77 1.92
N LYS A 205 2.64 -11.76 2.30
CA LYS A 205 2.52 -11.30 3.70
C LYS A 205 2.05 -12.41 4.62
N ARG A 206 1.02 -13.17 4.22
CA ARG A 206 0.49 -14.29 5.00
C ARG A 206 1.47 -15.46 5.07
N THR A 207 2.18 -15.74 3.97
CA THR A 207 3.11 -16.87 3.92
C THR A 207 4.37 -16.63 4.74
N PHE A 208 4.95 -15.43 4.64
CA PHE A 208 6.21 -15.12 5.31
C PHE A 208 6.03 -14.53 6.71
N ASP A 209 4.84 -14.00 7.02
CA ASP A 209 4.41 -13.45 8.30
C ASP A 209 5.46 -12.53 8.95
N SER A 210 6.19 -11.74 8.15
CA SER A 210 7.43 -11.15 8.64
C SER A 210 7.24 -9.96 9.59
N VAL A 211 8.16 -9.85 10.55
CA VAL A 211 8.25 -8.75 11.52
C VAL A 211 8.32 -7.37 10.87
N ARG A 212 7.75 -6.36 11.55
CA ARG A 212 7.81 -4.94 11.16
C ARG A 212 9.03 -4.23 11.79
N PRO A 213 9.54 -3.15 11.15
CA PRO A 213 10.68 -2.40 11.69
C PRO A 213 10.52 -1.93 13.14
N VAL A 214 9.35 -1.43 13.53
CA VAL A 214 9.10 -0.95 14.91
C VAL A 214 9.29 -2.02 15.97
N THR A 215 8.98 -3.28 15.66
CA THR A 215 9.24 -4.42 16.54
C THR A 215 10.70 -4.86 16.47
N ALA A 216 11.23 -5.02 15.25
CA ALA A 216 12.59 -5.50 15.03
C ALA A 216 13.67 -4.55 15.62
N ILE A 217 13.54 -3.25 15.37
CA ILE A 217 14.46 -2.22 15.88
C ILE A 217 14.36 -2.14 17.41
N SER A 218 13.14 -2.09 17.96
CA SER A 218 12.94 -2.12 19.42
C SER A 218 13.58 -3.35 20.05
N PHE A 219 13.47 -4.51 19.42
CA PHE A 219 14.06 -5.76 19.89
C PHE A 219 15.60 -5.74 19.81
N LEU A 220 16.18 -5.42 18.65
CA LEU A 220 17.63 -5.46 18.40
C LEU A 220 18.42 -4.41 19.22
N TYR A 221 17.82 -3.24 19.46
CA TYR A 221 18.47 -2.08 20.05
C TYR A 221 17.97 -1.72 21.45
N ARG A 222 17.20 -2.60 22.10
CA ARG A 222 16.85 -2.44 23.51
C ARG A 222 18.11 -2.33 24.38
N GLY A 223 18.15 -1.33 25.25
CA GLY A 223 19.30 -1.07 26.11
C GLY A 223 20.48 -0.42 25.39
N LYS A 224 20.37 -0.15 24.08
CA LYS A 224 21.40 0.50 23.27
C LYS A 224 20.94 1.90 22.89
N LYS A 225 21.84 2.88 23.02
CA LYS A 225 21.59 4.22 22.49
C LYS A 225 21.65 4.22 20.97
N ILE A 226 20.66 4.85 20.35
CA ILE A 226 20.61 5.14 18.92
C ILE A 226 20.33 6.63 18.72
N ARG A 227 20.63 7.13 17.52
CA ARG A 227 20.24 8.48 17.07
C ARG A 227 19.17 8.33 16.00
N ALA A 228 18.01 8.96 16.17
CA ALA A 228 16.86 8.82 15.27
C ALA A 228 15.91 10.03 15.40
N TRP A 229 14.84 10.08 14.58
CA TRP A 229 13.78 11.07 14.73
C TRP A 229 13.09 10.93 16.10
N GLY A 230 13.10 12.00 16.89
CA GLY A 230 12.61 12.02 18.27
C GLY A 230 11.09 12.12 18.41
N GLY A 231 10.35 12.16 17.31
CA GLY A 231 8.91 12.42 17.26
C GLY A 231 8.57 13.84 16.81
N PRO A 232 7.26 14.16 16.71
CA PRO A 232 6.79 15.40 16.08
C PRO A 232 7.43 16.66 16.67
N GLY A 233 8.07 17.45 15.80
CA GLY A 233 8.68 18.74 16.16
C GLY A 233 9.97 18.65 16.97
N LYS A 234 10.47 17.44 17.27
CA LYS A 234 11.67 17.25 18.09
C LYS A 234 12.96 17.10 17.28
N GLY A 235 12.86 16.94 15.97
CA GLY A 235 14.01 16.69 15.11
C GLY A 235 14.72 15.38 15.46
N THR A 236 16.03 15.32 15.23
CA THR A 236 16.86 14.14 15.51
C THR A 236 17.47 14.21 16.90
N GLY A 237 17.38 13.12 17.67
CA GLY A 237 17.92 13.05 19.03
C GLY A 237 18.43 11.65 19.41
N GLU A 238 19.09 11.56 20.56
CA GLU A 238 19.47 10.27 21.15
C GLU A 238 18.31 9.64 21.91
N MET A 239 18.16 8.33 21.81
CA MET A 239 17.16 7.55 22.57
C MET A 239 17.65 6.12 22.80
N ASP A 240 17.05 5.41 23.74
CA ASP A 240 17.15 3.96 23.77
C ASP A 240 16.42 3.37 22.56
N GLY A 241 16.99 2.36 21.90
CA GLY A 241 16.39 1.76 20.71
C GLY A 241 14.99 1.18 20.91
N SER A 242 14.63 0.80 22.15
CA SER A 242 13.26 0.37 22.47
C SER A 242 12.23 1.51 22.41
N GLN A 243 12.69 2.77 22.37
CA GLN A 243 11.84 3.96 22.25
C GLN A 243 11.73 4.48 20.82
N TRP A 244 12.40 3.83 19.86
CA TRP A 244 12.33 4.21 18.46
C TRP A 244 10.90 4.15 17.94
N LEU A 245 10.50 5.17 17.18
CA LEU A 245 9.22 5.26 16.50
C LEU A 245 9.43 5.55 15.01
N PRO A 246 8.63 4.92 14.14
CA PRO A 246 8.59 5.27 12.73
C PRO A 246 8.02 6.67 12.52
N TYR A 247 8.37 7.34 11.41
CA TYR A 247 7.78 8.63 11.02
C TYR A 247 6.34 8.41 10.55
N GLN A 248 5.43 8.33 11.51
CA GLN A 248 4.00 8.08 11.32
C GLN A 248 3.19 8.88 12.36
N PRO A 249 1.88 9.09 12.14
CA PRO A 249 1.00 9.59 13.20
C PRO A 249 1.06 8.64 14.40
N GLY A 250 1.11 9.19 15.63
CA GLY A 250 1.10 8.36 16.85
C GLY A 250 -0.15 7.49 16.98
N THR A 251 -1.24 7.88 16.31
CA THR A 251 -2.52 7.18 16.23
C THR A 251 -2.57 6.08 15.16
N PHE A 252 -1.51 5.93 14.36
CA PHE A 252 -1.35 4.89 13.35
C PHE A 252 0.15 4.61 13.12
N PRO A 253 0.83 3.95 14.07
CA PRO A 253 2.29 3.85 14.05
C PRO A 253 2.83 2.94 12.93
N THR A 254 2.07 1.95 12.47
CA THR A 254 2.41 1.13 11.31
C THR A 254 1.17 0.36 10.86
N PRO A 255 1.05 -0.05 9.58
CA PRO A 255 -0.12 -0.80 9.12
C PRO A 255 -0.29 -2.17 9.79
N ALA A 256 -1.55 -2.58 9.99
CA ALA A 256 -1.95 -3.78 10.72
C ALA A 256 -1.82 -5.06 9.89
N PHE A 257 -0.62 -5.36 9.39
CA PHE A 257 -0.30 -6.58 8.63
C PHE A 257 1.22 -6.81 8.59
N PRO A 258 1.69 -8.04 8.28
CA PRO A 258 3.11 -8.36 8.15
C PRO A 258 3.87 -7.48 7.15
N ASP A 259 5.19 -7.41 7.30
CA ASP A 259 6.04 -6.50 6.53
C ASP A 259 6.20 -6.91 5.05
N PHE A 260 6.68 -8.13 4.80
CA PHE A 260 7.16 -8.57 3.50
C PHE A 260 6.05 -9.20 2.65
N VAL A 261 5.81 -8.75 1.42
CA VAL A 261 6.41 -7.59 0.72
C VAL A 261 5.66 -6.28 1.00
N SER A 262 6.26 -5.13 0.68
CA SER A 262 5.58 -3.84 0.75
C SER A 262 4.41 -3.78 -0.23
N GLY A 263 3.19 -3.61 0.28
CA GLY A 263 1.99 -3.48 -0.54
C GLY A 263 2.04 -2.24 -1.43
N HIS A 264 2.43 -1.09 -0.87
CA HIS A 264 2.58 0.17 -1.63
C HIS A 264 3.58 0.00 -2.78
N SER A 265 4.75 -0.59 -2.52
CA SER A 265 5.75 -0.84 -3.56
C SER A 265 5.22 -1.77 -4.66
N THR A 266 4.38 -2.74 -4.30
CA THR A 266 3.76 -3.69 -5.23
C THR A 266 2.70 -3.01 -6.10
N TYR A 267 1.77 -2.26 -5.50
CA TYR A 267 0.75 -1.51 -6.24
C TYR A 267 1.38 -0.49 -7.17
N SER A 268 2.32 0.32 -6.68
CA SER A 268 2.95 1.37 -7.47
C SER A 268 3.75 0.85 -8.65
N ALA A 269 4.51 -0.23 -8.45
CA ALA A 269 5.27 -0.84 -9.53
C ALA A 269 4.37 -1.52 -10.57
N ALA A 270 3.23 -2.10 -10.16
CA ALA A 270 2.24 -2.65 -11.09
C ALA A 270 1.59 -1.52 -11.91
N ALA A 271 1.16 -0.46 -11.26
CA ALA A 271 0.51 0.69 -11.88
C ALA A 271 1.42 1.40 -12.88
N ALA A 272 2.65 1.74 -12.47
CA ALA A 272 3.65 2.33 -13.35
C ALA A 272 3.90 1.47 -14.59
N ARG A 273 3.98 0.14 -14.42
CA ARG A 273 4.22 -0.77 -15.54
C ARG A 273 3.04 -0.82 -16.51
N ILE A 274 1.80 -0.83 -16.01
CA ILE A 274 0.63 -0.76 -16.90
C ILE A 274 0.59 0.56 -17.68
N LEU A 275 0.87 1.70 -17.03
CA LEU A 275 0.86 3.00 -17.70
C LEU A 275 1.97 3.13 -18.74
N GLU A 276 3.15 2.56 -18.47
CA GLU A 276 4.23 2.46 -19.44
C GLU A 276 3.82 1.61 -20.65
N LEU A 277 3.25 0.42 -20.42
CA LEU A 277 2.76 -0.46 -21.49
C LEU A 277 1.63 0.17 -22.30
N TRP A 278 0.74 0.90 -21.62
CA TRP A 278 -0.40 1.59 -22.24
C TRP A 278 0.05 2.72 -23.16
N THR A 279 0.96 3.56 -22.69
CA THR A 279 1.46 4.71 -23.47
C THR A 279 2.55 4.33 -24.47
N GLY A 280 3.17 3.14 -24.31
CA GLY A 280 4.33 2.72 -25.07
C GLY A 280 5.60 3.52 -24.74
N SER A 281 5.63 4.20 -23.59
CA SER A 281 6.70 5.12 -23.19
C SER A 281 6.90 5.12 -21.68
N GLU A 282 8.13 5.30 -21.22
CA GLU A 282 8.44 5.50 -19.80
C GLU A 282 8.05 6.89 -19.28
N GLN A 283 7.79 7.85 -20.18
CA GLN A 283 7.57 9.25 -19.84
C GLN A 283 6.29 9.43 -19.02
N PHE A 284 6.43 10.14 -17.90
CA PHE A 284 5.32 10.50 -17.02
C PHE A 284 5.12 12.01 -16.95
N GLY A 285 6.09 12.77 -16.44
CA GLY A 285 6.04 14.23 -16.39
C GLY A 285 5.05 14.80 -15.38
N ALA A 286 4.60 14.02 -14.40
CA ALA A 286 3.74 14.53 -13.33
C ALA A 286 4.56 15.24 -12.24
N SER A 287 3.89 16.12 -11.50
CA SER A 287 4.43 16.79 -10.32
C SER A 287 3.37 16.95 -9.24
N ALA A 288 3.81 17.20 -8.02
CA ALA A 288 2.95 17.54 -6.90
C ALA A 288 3.61 18.62 -6.03
N THR A 289 2.84 19.63 -5.66
CA THR A 289 3.28 20.70 -4.77
C THR A 289 2.85 20.39 -3.33
N ILE A 290 3.82 20.32 -2.43
CA ILE A 290 3.62 20.12 -1.00
C ILE A 290 3.78 21.47 -0.31
N ALA A 291 2.66 22.02 0.16
CA ALA A 291 2.64 23.33 0.78
C ALA A 291 3.46 23.38 2.09
N LYS A 292 4.05 24.54 2.39
CA LYS A 292 4.73 24.83 3.65
C LYS A 292 3.84 24.48 4.86
N GLY A 293 4.40 23.75 5.82
CA GLY A 293 3.73 23.39 7.08
C GLY A 293 2.53 22.43 6.94
N SER A 294 2.34 21.79 5.78
CA SER A 294 1.18 20.94 5.49
C SER A 294 1.25 19.52 6.04
N SER A 295 2.36 19.12 6.67
CA SER A 295 2.52 17.79 7.27
C SER A 295 1.40 17.50 8.26
N LYS A 296 0.83 16.29 8.18
CA LYS A 296 -0.13 15.78 9.16
C LYS A 296 0.56 15.24 10.41
N ILE A 297 1.84 14.89 10.31
CA ILE A 297 2.66 14.36 11.41
C ILE A 297 3.32 15.52 12.19
N GLU A 298 3.76 16.56 11.51
CA GLU A 298 4.39 17.76 12.07
C GLU A 298 3.72 19.06 11.56
N PRO A 299 2.43 19.30 11.89
CA PRO A 299 1.66 20.43 11.36
C PRO A 299 2.28 21.78 11.69
N GLY A 300 2.35 22.67 10.69
CA GLY A 300 2.94 24.00 10.81
C GLY A 300 4.47 24.02 10.90
N ILE A 301 5.12 22.86 10.95
CA ILE A 301 6.58 22.73 11.10
C ILE A 301 7.21 22.19 9.82
N THR A 302 6.60 21.17 9.22
CA THR A 302 7.15 20.48 8.04
C THR A 302 6.17 20.54 6.86
N PRO A 303 6.65 20.76 5.63
CA PRO A 303 7.99 21.24 5.30
C PRO A 303 8.17 22.72 5.67
N ARG A 304 9.41 23.16 5.92
CA ARG A 304 9.69 24.58 6.25
C ARG A 304 9.44 25.53 5.09
N GLU A 305 9.58 25.03 3.87
CA GLU A 305 9.28 25.74 2.63
C GLU A 305 8.45 24.84 1.72
N GLU A 306 7.82 25.42 0.70
CA GLU A 306 7.11 24.64 -0.31
C GLU A 306 8.08 23.67 -1.02
N ILE A 307 7.63 22.43 -1.24
CA ILE A 307 8.41 21.39 -1.92
C ILE A 307 7.65 20.94 -3.15
N GLU A 308 8.31 20.98 -4.30
CA GLU A 308 7.77 20.37 -5.52
C GLU A 308 8.37 18.98 -5.74
N LEU A 309 7.53 17.95 -5.77
CA LEU A 309 7.87 16.61 -6.23
C LEU A 309 7.67 16.55 -7.75
N ARG A 310 8.60 15.94 -8.48
CA ARG A 310 8.53 15.80 -9.94
C ARG A 310 9.04 14.43 -10.34
N TRP A 311 8.36 13.80 -11.29
CA TRP A 311 8.73 12.49 -11.82
C TRP A 311 8.76 12.54 -13.35
N GLY A 312 9.95 12.38 -13.92
CA GLY A 312 10.14 12.31 -15.36
C GLY A 312 9.59 11.00 -15.93
N THR A 313 9.72 9.90 -15.19
CA THR A 313 9.24 8.58 -15.61
C THR A 313 8.24 7.94 -14.63
N PHE A 314 7.43 7.00 -15.13
CA PHE A 314 6.56 6.19 -14.27
C PHE A 314 7.35 5.38 -13.26
N GLY A 315 8.53 4.88 -13.68
CA GLY A 315 9.46 4.14 -12.84
C GLY A 315 9.99 4.98 -11.68
N GLU A 316 10.34 6.26 -11.91
CA GLU A 316 10.76 7.19 -10.85
C GLU A 316 9.66 7.39 -9.81
N ALA A 317 8.41 7.62 -10.24
CA ALA A 317 7.28 7.77 -9.34
C ALA A 317 7.05 6.51 -8.50
N ALA A 318 7.03 5.32 -9.12
CA ALA A 318 6.89 4.06 -8.38
C ALA A 318 8.07 3.78 -7.44
N ASN A 319 9.28 4.17 -7.83
CA ASN A 319 10.45 4.02 -7.00
C ASN A 319 10.42 4.97 -5.79
N GLU A 320 9.98 6.21 -5.96
CA GLU A 320 9.80 7.14 -4.85
C GLU A 320 8.68 6.67 -3.91
N ALA A 321 7.60 6.13 -4.45
CA ALA A 321 6.53 5.52 -3.65
C ALA A 321 7.04 4.36 -2.78
N GLY A 322 7.96 3.53 -3.30
CA GLY A 322 8.62 2.50 -2.49
C GLY A 322 9.53 3.08 -1.40
N MET A 323 10.37 4.06 -1.76
CA MET A 323 11.26 4.76 -0.83
C MET A 323 10.48 5.48 0.28
N SER A 324 9.30 6.00 -0.01
CA SER A 324 8.42 6.67 0.96
C SER A 324 8.16 5.79 2.20
N ARG A 325 8.10 4.46 2.02
CA ARG A 325 7.82 3.52 3.12
C ARG A 325 9.03 3.31 4.03
N ARG A 326 10.24 3.49 3.47
CA ARG A 326 11.51 3.46 4.21
C ARG A 326 11.71 4.77 4.95
N TYR A 327 11.41 5.91 4.31
CA TYR A 327 11.37 7.22 4.99
C TYR A 327 10.36 7.23 6.14
N GLY A 328 9.19 6.62 5.93
CA GLY A 328 8.19 6.43 6.98
C GLY A 328 8.58 5.43 8.05
N GLY A 329 9.68 4.66 7.89
CA GLY A 329 10.16 3.68 8.87
C GLY A 329 9.29 2.42 9.00
N ILE A 330 8.50 2.07 7.99
CA ILE A 330 7.48 1.00 8.11
C ILE A 330 7.70 -0.20 7.20
N HIS A 331 8.70 -0.15 6.32
CA HIS A 331 9.14 -1.28 5.50
C HIS A 331 10.67 -1.36 5.43
N PHE A 332 11.21 -2.57 5.50
CA PHE A 332 12.63 -2.83 5.20
C PHE A 332 12.90 -2.73 3.70
N GLU A 333 14.16 -2.48 3.33
CA GLU A 333 14.58 -2.39 1.92
C GLU A 333 14.15 -3.61 1.10
N ARG A 334 14.38 -4.81 1.61
CA ARG A 334 14.04 -6.03 0.88
C ARG A 334 12.54 -6.16 0.61
N ALA A 335 11.69 -5.78 1.57
CA ALA A 335 10.25 -5.77 1.39
C ALA A 335 9.81 -4.77 0.32
N ASP A 336 10.47 -3.61 0.24
CA ASP A 336 10.27 -2.64 -0.82
C ASP A 336 10.71 -3.18 -2.19
N LEU A 337 11.98 -3.56 -2.35
CA LEU A 337 12.53 -3.99 -3.64
C LEU A 337 11.83 -5.24 -4.19
N MET A 338 11.53 -6.22 -3.34
CA MET A 338 10.78 -7.41 -3.76
C MET A 338 9.32 -7.10 -4.04
N GLY A 339 8.71 -6.13 -3.34
CA GLY A 339 7.38 -5.63 -3.67
C GLY A 339 7.34 -5.01 -5.06
N ARG A 340 8.31 -4.15 -5.40
CA ARG A 340 8.39 -3.58 -6.76
C ARG A 340 8.58 -4.64 -7.84
N LYS A 341 9.41 -5.67 -7.56
CA LYS A 341 9.61 -6.81 -8.46
C LYS A 341 8.30 -7.58 -8.67
N LEU A 342 7.57 -7.85 -7.60
CA LEU A 342 6.27 -8.53 -7.66
C LEU A 342 5.25 -7.74 -8.46
N GLY A 343 5.13 -6.43 -8.19
CA GLY A 343 4.20 -5.55 -8.89
C GLY A 343 4.39 -5.54 -10.40
N ARG A 344 5.65 -5.39 -10.87
CA ARG A 344 5.96 -5.45 -12.30
C ARG A 344 5.56 -6.79 -12.94
N ALA A 345 5.89 -7.91 -12.28
CA ALA A 345 5.54 -9.23 -12.80
C ALA A 345 4.03 -9.47 -12.87
N THR A 346 3.28 -8.96 -11.89
CA THR A 346 1.81 -9.02 -11.90
C THR A 346 1.22 -8.17 -13.02
N ALA A 347 1.75 -6.96 -13.25
CA ALA A 347 1.30 -6.09 -14.32
C ALA A 347 1.45 -6.71 -15.71
N GLU A 348 2.56 -7.41 -16.01
CA GLU A 348 2.73 -8.09 -17.29
C GLU A 348 1.63 -9.12 -17.56
N LYS A 349 1.25 -9.90 -16.54
CA LYS A 349 0.16 -10.89 -16.66
C LYS A 349 -1.19 -10.21 -16.85
N ALA A 350 -1.47 -9.19 -16.04
CA ALA A 350 -2.71 -8.42 -16.13
C ALA A 350 -2.85 -7.71 -17.48
N TRP A 351 -1.76 -7.17 -18.02
CA TRP A 351 -1.71 -6.54 -19.33
C TRP A 351 -2.10 -7.51 -20.44
N LEU A 352 -1.41 -8.66 -20.52
CA LEU A 352 -1.70 -9.69 -21.52
C LEU A 352 -3.16 -10.18 -21.44
N ARG A 353 -3.69 -10.31 -20.22
CA ARG A 353 -5.10 -10.70 -20.02
C ARG A 353 -6.05 -9.59 -20.49
N ALA A 354 -5.76 -8.32 -20.17
CA ALA A 354 -6.58 -7.19 -20.56
C ALA A 354 -6.62 -6.99 -22.08
N GLN A 355 -5.48 -7.15 -22.78
CA GLN A 355 -5.42 -7.05 -24.24
C GLN A 355 -6.39 -8.01 -24.93
N ARG A 356 -6.53 -9.25 -24.42
CA ARG A 356 -7.53 -10.18 -24.96
C ARG A 356 -8.95 -9.63 -24.92
N TYR A 357 -9.35 -8.96 -23.84
CA TYR A 357 -10.65 -8.31 -23.76
C TYR A 357 -10.77 -7.14 -24.74
N PHE A 358 -9.69 -6.41 -24.98
CA PHE A 358 -9.68 -5.30 -25.93
C PHE A 358 -9.81 -5.77 -27.39
N ASP A 359 -9.25 -6.94 -27.68
CA ASP A 359 -9.25 -7.57 -29.00
C ASP A 359 -10.47 -8.48 -29.24
N GLY A 360 -11.30 -8.73 -28.22
CA GLY A 360 -12.54 -9.51 -28.32
C GLY A 360 -12.35 -11.04 -28.14
N HIS A 361 -11.38 -11.47 -27.35
CA HIS A 361 -10.94 -12.87 -27.18
C HIS A 361 -11.06 -13.45 -25.76
#